data_AF-A0A3N5EPB7-F1
#
_entry.id   AF-A0A3N5EPB7-F1
#
_cell.length_a   1.000
_cell.length_b   1.000
_cell.length_c   1.000
_cell.angle_alpha   90.00
_cell.angle_beta   90.00
_cell.angle_gamma   90.00
#
_symmetry.space_group_name_H-M   'P 1'
#
loop_
_entity.id
_entity.type
_entity.pdbx_description
1 polymer ?
#
loop_
_entity_poly.entity_id
_entity_poly.type
_entity_poly.pdbx_seq_one_letter_code
_entity_poly.pdbx_strand_id
1 'polypeptide(L)'
;MKPYSLALLMVAGCAVGPQDRFEGLGSHTRKITTSSPEAQDYFNQGLAFLYAFNHDEAIRSFARATELDPACAMAHWGISCANVPHINNPAVDEAHAKAAWAALTKARENAASATPIEKAL
;
A
#
# COMPACT_ATOMS: atom_id res chain seq x y z
N MET A 1 -42.88 33.46 -11.10
CA MET A 1 -41.44 33.57 -10.78
C MET A 1 -41.17 32.76 -9.53
N LYS A 2 -40.32 31.73 -9.60
CA LYS A 2 -39.90 30.91 -8.45
C LYS A 2 -38.37 30.76 -8.55
N PRO A 3 -37.59 31.07 -7.51
CA PRO A 3 -36.13 31.13 -7.63
C PRO A 3 -35.54 29.71 -7.60
N TYR A 4 -34.58 29.46 -8.49
CA TYR A 4 -33.76 28.26 -8.49
C TYR A 4 -32.70 28.38 -7.39
N SER A 5 -32.76 27.52 -6.37
CA SER A 5 -31.65 27.32 -5.45
C SER A 5 -30.58 26.46 -6.13
N LEU A 6 -29.40 27.04 -6.32
CA LEU A 6 -28.20 26.36 -6.77
C LEU A 6 -27.71 25.45 -5.63
N ALA A 7 -27.91 24.13 -5.74
CA ALA A 7 -27.33 23.18 -4.81
C ALA A 7 -25.88 22.88 -5.25
N LEU A 8 -24.92 23.30 -4.43
CA LEU A 8 -23.51 22.97 -4.57
C LEU A 8 -23.34 21.47 -4.31
N LEU A 9 -23.09 20.68 -5.37
CA LEU A 9 -22.72 19.27 -5.21
C LEU A 9 -21.29 19.22 -4.64
N MET A 10 -21.17 19.00 -3.33
CA MET A 10 -19.90 18.51 -2.78
C MET A 10 -19.68 17.12 -3.36
N VAL A 11 -18.65 16.98 -4.19
CA VAL A 11 -18.11 15.67 -4.51
C VAL A 11 -17.43 15.18 -3.24
N ALA A 12 -18.17 14.43 -2.43
CA ALA A 12 -17.61 13.63 -1.37
C ALA A 12 -16.59 12.68 -2.02
N GLY A 13 -15.31 12.91 -1.79
CA GLY A 13 -14.27 11.96 -2.16
C GLY A 13 -14.63 10.60 -1.57
N CYS A 14 -14.51 9.54 -2.38
CA CYS A 14 -14.72 8.17 -1.93
C CYS A 14 -13.81 7.90 -0.73
N ALA A 15 -14.35 8.02 0.48
CA ALA A 15 -13.71 7.49 1.66
C ALA A 15 -13.72 5.97 1.49
N VAL A 16 -12.57 5.42 1.12
CA VAL A 16 -12.35 3.98 1.17
C VAL A 16 -12.44 3.59 2.65
N GLY A 17 -13.46 2.80 3.00
CA GLY A 17 -13.62 2.29 4.35
C GLY A 17 -12.41 1.45 4.79
N PRO A 18 -12.29 1.11 6.08
CA PRO A 18 -11.21 0.24 6.55
C PRO A 18 -11.19 -1.04 5.72
N GLN A 19 -10.04 -1.32 5.09
CA GLN A 19 -9.82 -2.53 4.31
C GLN A 19 -9.88 -3.74 5.25
N ASP A 20 -10.76 -4.70 4.95
CA ASP A 20 -10.94 -5.88 5.78
C ASP A 20 -9.69 -6.77 5.77
N ARG A 21 -9.51 -7.50 6.88
CA ARG A 21 -8.48 -8.52 7.01
C ARG A 21 -9.02 -9.82 6.45
N PHE A 22 -8.27 -10.43 5.52
CA PHE A 22 -8.68 -11.65 4.87
C PHE A 22 -8.18 -12.87 5.64
N GLU A 23 -9.07 -13.83 5.85
CA GLU A 23 -8.72 -15.15 6.36
C GLU A 23 -8.25 -16.06 5.22
N GLY A 24 -7.57 -17.17 5.54
CA GLY A 24 -7.21 -18.20 4.57
C GLY A 24 -6.05 -17.88 3.62
N LEU A 25 -5.29 -16.80 3.86
CA LEU A 25 -4.12 -16.41 3.06
C LEU A 25 -2.83 -17.17 3.42
N GLY A 26 -2.93 -18.16 4.31
CA GLY A 26 -1.80 -18.92 4.84
C GLY A 26 -1.10 -18.24 6.02
N SER A 27 0.04 -18.78 6.42
CA SER A 27 0.78 -18.36 7.62
C SER A 27 2.13 -17.71 7.30
N HIS A 28 2.36 -17.33 6.04
CA HIS A 28 3.61 -16.68 5.66
C HIS A 28 3.72 -15.32 6.33
N THR A 29 4.87 -15.05 6.94
CA THR A 29 5.16 -13.76 7.57
C THR A 29 6.59 -13.34 7.32
N ARG A 30 6.81 -12.03 7.29
CA ARG A 30 8.14 -11.43 7.32
C ARG A 30 8.12 -10.34 8.37
N LYS A 31 8.85 -10.54 9.46
CA LYS A 31 9.00 -9.50 10.48
C LYS A 31 9.60 -8.25 9.84
N ILE A 32 9.01 -7.08 10.04
CA ILE A 32 9.52 -5.79 9.55
C ILE A 32 9.75 -4.82 10.71
N THR A 33 10.53 -3.76 10.48
CA THR A 33 10.58 -2.63 11.40
C THR A 33 9.26 -1.86 11.30
N THR A 34 8.45 -1.96 12.34
CA THR A 34 7.23 -1.17 12.53
C THR A 34 6.93 -1.07 14.02
N SER A 35 6.28 0.03 14.41
CA SER A 35 5.74 0.21 15.77
C SER A 35 4.31 -0.32 15.93
N SER A 36 3.63 -0.65 14.83
CA SER A 36 2.24 -1.13 14.82
C SER A 36 2.17 -2.63 14.54
N PRO A 37 1.69 -3.45 15.49
CA PRO A 37 1.38 -4.86 15.22
C PRO A 37 0.37 -5.03 14.08
N GLU A 38 -0.58 -4.11 13.95
CA GLU A 38 -1.58 -4.17 12.89
C GLU A 38 -0.94 -3.88 11.52
N ALA A 39 0.00 -2.94 11.44
CA ALA A 39 0.77 -2.69 10.21
C ALA A 39 1.61 -3.91 9.80
N GLN A 40 2.23 -4.60 10.76
CA GLN A 40 2.95 -5.85 10.51
C GLN A 40 2.05 -6.90 9.85
N ASP A 41 0.82 -7.01 10.32
CA ASP A 41 -0.10 -8.00 9.77
C ASP A 41 -0.66 -7.60 8.39
N TYR A 42 -0.96 -6.32 8.16
CA TYR A 42 -1.35 -5.84 6.82
C TYR A 42 -0.19 -5.97 5.82
N PHE A 43 1.06 -5.81 6.26
CA PHE A 43 2.22 -6.12 5.43
C PHE A 43 2.30 -7.61 5.08
N ASN A 44 2.03 -8.51 6.04
CA ASN A 44 1.98 -9.96 5.77
C ASN A 44 0.85 -10.30 4.78
N GLN A 45 -0.33 -9.70 4.93
CA GLN A 45 -1.44 -9.83 3.98
C GLN A 45 -1.03 -9.33 2.58
N GLY A 46 -0.36 -8.18 2.50
CA GLY A 46 0.14 -7.64 1.24
C GLY A 46 1.15 -8.56 0.55
N LEU A 47 2.05 -9.20 1.32
CA LEU A 47 2.98 -10.21 0.77
C LEU A 47 2.22 -11.43 0.23
N ALA A 48 1.22 -11.93 0.95
CA ALA A 48 0.42 -13.06 0.49
C ALA A 48 -0.26 -12.77 -0.85
N PHE A 49 -0.87 -11.59 -0.99
CA PHE A 49 -1.48 -11.16 -2.25
C PHE A 49 -0.45 -10.93 -3.36
N LEU A 50 0.70 -10.32 -3.04
CA LEU A 50 1.77 -10.09 -4.00
C LEU A 50 2.29 -11.43 -4.56
N TYR A 51 2.50 -12.43 -3.71
CA TYR A 51 2.92 -13.77 -4.13
C TYR A 51 1.84 -14.54 -4.88
N ALA A 52 0.57 -14.22 -4.65
CA ALA A 52 -0.57 -14.73 -5.41
C ALA A 52 -0.84 -13.95 -6.71
N PHE A 53 0.00 -12.97 -7.06
CA PHE A 53 -0.16 -12.06 -8.20
C PHE A 53 -1.44 -11.19 -8.17
N ASN A 54 -2.06 -11.01 -7.00
CA ASN A 54 -3.13 -10.04 -6.80
C ASN A 54 -2.54 -8.69 -6.37
N HIS A 55 -2.10 -7.91 -7.34
CA HIS A 55 -1.34 -6.68 -7.11
C HIS A 55 -2.22 -5.57 -6.52
N ASP A 56 -3.48 -5.46 -6.93
CA ASP A 56 -4.41 -4.46 -6.40
C ASP A 56 -4.66 -4.64 -4.90
N GLU A 57 -4.91 -5.87 -4.45
CA GLU A 57 -5.09 -6.15 -3.02
C GLU A 57 -3.77 -6.09 -2.24
N ALA A 58 -2.63 -6.38 -2.88
CA ALA A 58 -1.33 -6.13 -2.29
C ALA A 58 -1.12 -4.62 -2.02
N ILE A 59 -1.40 -3.76 -3.01
CA ILE A 59 -1.31 -2.29 -2.87
C ILE A 59 -2.22 -1.80 -1.74
N ARG A 60 -3.49 -2.24 -1.70
CA ARG A 60 -4.44 -1.85 -0.63
C ARG A 60 -3.95 -2.28 0.75
N SER A 61 -3.42 -3.49 0.87
CA SER A 61 -2.91 -4.02 2.13
C SER A 61 -1.68 -3.26 2.61
N PHE A 62 -0.72 -3.01 1.72
CA PHE A 62 0.45 -2.21 2.05
C PHE A 62 0.10 -0.75 2.35
N ALA A 63 -0.85 -0.15 1.63
CA ALA A 63 -1.36 1.19 1.93
C ALA A 63 -2.00 1.26 3.32
N ARG A 64 -2.78 0.23 3.71
CA ARG A 64 -3.31 0.17 5.07
C ARG A 64 -2.20 0.06 6.12
N ALA A 65 -1.12 -0.66 5.84
CA ALA A 65 0.05 -0.69 6.72
C ALA A 65 0.73 0.69 6.84
N THR A 66 0.81 1.48 5.75
CA THR A 66 1.38 2.84 5.82
C THR A 66 0.45 3.85 6.51
N GLU A 67 -0.86 3.65 6.50
CA GLU A 67 -1.80 4.45 7.31
C GLU A 67 -1.60 4.21 8.81
N LEU A 68 -1.33 2.96 9.20
CA LEU A 68 -1.12 2.56 10.59
C LEU A 68 0.28 2.90 11.10
N ASP A 69 1.28 2.81 10.24
CA ASP A 69 2.65 3.24 10.52
C ASP A 69 3.24 3.95 9.29
N PRO A 70 3.10 5.29 9.20
CA PRO A 70 3.63 6.06 8.08
C PRO A 70 5.15 5.98 7.91
N ALA A 71 5.87 5.59 8.97
CA ALA A 71 7.32 5.41 8.98
C ALA A 71 7.75 3.97 8.63
N CYS A 72 6.81 3.06 8.33
CA CYS A 72 7.14 1.69 7.95
C CYS A 72 7.75 1.62 6.54
N ALA A 73 9.07 1.60 6.45
CA ALA A 73 9.82 1.54 5.19
C ALA A 73 9.39 0.38 4.28
N MET A 74 9.19 -0.80 4.88
CA MET A 74 8.81 -2.01 4.14
C MET A 74 7.40 -1.94 3.55
N ALA A 75 6.44 -1.30 4.22
CA ALA A 75 5.10 -1.11 3.67
C ALA A 75 5.14 -0.24 2.41
N HIS A 76 5.89 0.87 2.43
CA HIS A 76 6.12 1.69 1.24
C HIS A 76 6.85 0.93 0.12
N TRP A 77 7.84 0.11 0.46
CA TRP A 77 8.50 -0.75 -0.52
C TRP A 77 7.53 -1.76 -1.15
N GLY A 78 6.63 -2.35 -0.36
CA GLY A 78 5.60 -3.26 -0.84
C GLY A 78 4.67 -2.60 -1.87
N ILE A 79 4.23 -1.36 -1.63
CA ILE A 79 3.46 -0.57 -2.62
C ILE A 79 4.26 -0.43 -3.91
N SER A 80 5.55 -0.10 -3.82
CA SER A 80 6.42 0.01 -5.00
C SER A 80 6.48 -1.28 -5.80
N CYS A 81 6.78 -2.40 -5.13
CA CYS A 81 6.86 -3.72 -5.75
C CYS A 81 5.55 -4.17 -6.40
N ALA A 82 4.40 -3.78 -5.85
CA ALA A 82 3.12 -4.15 -6.42
C ALA A 82 2.69 -3.28 -7.62
N ASN A 83 3.36 -2.14 -7.88
CA ASN A 83 3.07 -1.25 -9.01
C ASN A 83 4.01 -1.43 -10.22
N VAL A 84 5.00 -2.31 -10.16
CA VAL A 84 5.99 -2.53 -11.24
C VAL A 84 5.59 -3.73 -12.13
N PRO A 85 6.24 -3.94 -13.30
CA PRO A 85 5.83 -5.00 -14.22
C PRO A 85 5.93 -6.39 -13.58
N HIS A 86 5.00 -7.27 -13.91
CA HIS A 86 5.00 -8.66 -13.48
C HIS A 86 4.60 -9.60 -14.62
N ILE A 87 4.73 -10.91 -14.43
CA ILE A 87 4.55 -11.91 -15.51
C ILE A 87 3.17 -11.86 -16.18
N ASN A 88 2.13 -11.46 -15.44
CA ASN A 88 0.76 -11.33 -15.95
C ASN A 88 0.45 -9.93 -16.54
N ASN A 89 1.24 -8.90 -16.20
CA ASN A 89 1.10 -7.55 -16.75
C ASN A 89 2.50 -6.95 -16.96
N PRO A 90 3.07 -7.08 -18.17
CA PRO A 90 4.39 -6.55 -18.48
C PRO A 90 4.36 -5.03 -18.74
N ALA A 91 3.19 -4.43 -18.90
CA ALA A 91 3.05 -2.99 -19.12
C ALA A 91 2.88 -2.27 -17.77
N VAL A 92 3.54 -1.12 -17.64
CA VAL A 92 3.34 -0.20 -16.52
C VAL A 92 2.98 1.15 -17.12
N ASP A 93 1.74 1.58 -16.88
CA ASP A 93 1.31 2.91 -17.27
C ASP A 93 1.98 3.99 -16.41
N GLU A 94 1.82 5.24 -16.82
CA GLU A 94 2.44 6.37 -16.14
C GLU A 94 1.99 6.51 -14.68
N ALA A 95 0.73 6.16 -14.38
CA ALA A 95 0.17 6.28 -13.03
C ALA A 95 0.84 5.29 -12.07
N HIS A 96 0.95 4.02 -12.48
CA HIS A 96 1.64 2.98 -11.72
C HIS A 96 3.13 3.29 -11.57
N ALA A 97 3.80 3.75 -12.64
CA ALA A 97 5.21 4.15 -12.58
C ALA A 97 5.44 5.28 -11.55
N LYS A 98 4.58 6.30 -11.57
CA LYS A 98 4.64 7.42 -10.62
C LYS A 98 4.37 6.97 -9.19
N ALA A 99 3.37 6.11 -8.97
CA ALA A 99 3.07 5.55 -7.67
C ALA A 99 4.23 4.71 -7.12
N ALA A 100 4.82 3.85 -7.96
CA ALA A 100 5.95 3.01 -7.59
C ALA A 100 7.16 3.83 -7.15
N TRP A 101 7.48 4.90 -7.90
CA TRP A 101 8.63 5.76 -7.60
C TRP A 101 8.42 6.62 -6.35
N ALA A 102 7.20 7.15 -6.15
CA ALA A 102 6.86 7.88 -4.95
C ALA A 102 6.96 6.98 -3.70
N ALA A 103 6.42 5.77 -3.79
CA ALA A 103 6.48 4.79 -2.70
C ALA A 103 7.91 4.34 -2.39
N LEU A 104 8.73 4.05 -3.39
CA LEU A 104 10.14 3.69 -3.18
C LEU A 104 10.94 4.84 -2.53
N THR A 105 10.65 6.08 -2.93
CA THR A 105 11.25 7.27 -2.31
C THR A 105 10.93 7.31 -0.81
N LYS A 106 9.66 7.10 -0.44
CA LYS A 106 9.23 7.02 0.97
C LYS A 106 9.84 5.84 1.72
N ALA A 107 9.99 4.69 1.07
CA ALA A 107 10.66 3.54 1.67
C ALA A 107 12.10 3.91 2.08
N ARG A 108 12.86 4.56 1.19
CA ARG A 108 14.25 4.98 1.46
C ARG A 108 14.37 6.07 2.53
N GLU A 109 13.48 7.07 2.50
CA GLU A 109 13.42 8.12 3.55
C GLU A 109 13.22 7.51 4.94
N ASN A 110 12.40 6.47 5.03
CA ASN A 110 12.04 5.82 6.29
C ASN A 110 12.97 4.67 6.71
N ALA A 111 13.91 4.25 5.86
CA ALA A 111 14.72 3.07 6.11
C ALA A 111 15.84 3.29 7.16
N ALA A 112 16.21 4.54 7.47
CA ALA A 112 17.39 4.85 8.27
C ALA A 112 17.41 4.20 9.67
N SER A 113 16.26 4.03 10.31
CA SER A 113 16.08 3.37 11.61
C SER A 113 15.73 1.88 11.54
N ALA A 114 15.61 1.32 10.34
CA ALA A 114 15.18 -0.06 10.13
C ALA A 114 16.32 -1.09 10.32
N THR A 115 16.00 -2.38 10.20
CA THR A 115 17.02 -3.44 10.21
C THR A 115 18.02 -3.27 9.05
N PRO A 116 19.24 -3.83 9.13
CA PRO A 116 20.22 -3.70 8.05
C PRO A 116 19.71 -4.17 6.67
N ILE A 117 18.88 -5.21 6.63
CA ILE A 117 18.27 -5.71 5.38
C ILE A 117 17.28 -4.68 4.83
N GLU A 118 16.50 -4.04 5.68
CA GLU A 118 15.50 -3.03 5.30
C GLU A 118 16.16 -1.68 4.94
N LYS A 119 17.41 -1.45 5.32
CA LYS A 119 18.21 -0.29 4.85
C LYS A 119 18.69 -0.41 3.41
N ALA A 120 18.65 -1.62 2.83
CA ALA A 120 19.19 -1.90 1.50
C ALA A 120 18.17 -1.74 0.35
N LEU A 121 17.02 -1.10 0.62
CA LEU A 121 15.92 -0.89 -0.35
C LEU A 121 16.23 0.20 -1.41
#